data_AF-A0A952ZIE4-F1
#
_entry.id   AF-A0A952ZIE4-F1
#
_cell.length_a   1.000
_cell.length_b   1.000
_cell.length_c   1.000
_cell.angle_alpha   90.00
_cell.angle_beta   90.00
_cell.angle_gamma   90.00
#
_symmetry.space_group_name_H-M   'P 1'
#
loop_
_entity.id
_entity.type
_entity.pdbx_description
1 polymer ?
#
loop_
_entity_poly.entity_id
_entity_poly.type
_entity_poly.pdbx_seq_one_letter_code
_entity_poly.pdbx_strand_id
1 'polypeptide(L)'
;MAGHLATGSAPRAPSARVALALICAQLLGAACTATKPPETASGTATKDHARSAEPWLRGLAAKPQSEAENLLFYFGWAQRLPAAEGARELDAARTTCIRQRSDFNCLRYALALDATHAPADPRLADWLAPIQKNRNSPLYALAQLLSSHDVEMRRQDIQIENLQKKLDALKNLEKNMSEKAGGGR
;
A
#
# COMPACT_ATOMS: atom_id res chain seq x y z
N MET A 1 22.00 -2.86 58.59
CA MET A 1 21.22 -1.67 58.20
C MET A 1 21.38 -1.51 56.69
N ALA A 2 20.68 -2.26 55.85
CA ALA A 2 19.26 -2.14 55.46
C ALA A 2 18.97 -0.80 54.76
N GLY A 3 18.85 -0.85 53.42
CA GLY A 3 18.48 0.27 52.56
C GLY A 3 18.20 -0.20 51.12
N HIS A 4 17.23 -1.11 50.97
CA HIS A 4 16.74 -1.55 49.65
C HIS A 4 15.69 -0.55 49.16
N LEU A 5 16.04 0.25 48.14
CA LEU A 5 15.10 1.15 47.47
C LEU A 5 14.34 0.36 46.39
N ALA A 6 13.03 0.19 46.61
CA ALA A 6 12.11 -0.42 45.67
C ALA A 6 11.73 0.58 44.57
N THR A 7 12.04 0.26 43.32
CA THR A 7 11.60 0.99 42.14
C THR A 7 10.19 0.56 41.77
N GLY A 8 9.21 1.43 42.02
CA GLY A 8 7.82 1.26 41.61
C GLY A 8 7.68 1.34 40.09
N SER A 9 7.41 0.20 39.47
CA SER A 9 7.00 0.10 38.06
C SER A 9 5.54 0.53 37.92
N ALA A 10 5.31 1.67 37.26
CA ALA A 10 3.96 2.12 36.93
C ALA A 10 3.34 1.27 35.82
N PRO A 11 2.05 0.89 35.91
CA PRO A 11 1.38 0.09 34.89
C PRO A 11 1.24 0.89 33.59
N ARG A 12 1.86 0.38 32.51
CA ARG A 12 1.72 0.89 31.14
C ARG A 12 0.26 0.76 30.70
N ALA A 13 -0.36 1.91 30.38
CA ALA A 13 -1.68 1.95 29.77
C ALA A 13 -1.71 1.15 28.45
N PRO A 14 -2.77 0.38 28.18
CA PRO A 14 -2.92 -0.39 26.96
C PRO A 14 -2.99 0.55 25.75
N SER A 15 -2.17 0.28 24.74
CA SER A 15 -2.10 1.05 23.52
C SER A 15 -3.44 1.02 22.78
N ALA A 16 -3.84 2.19 22.26
CA ALA A 16 -5.10 2.42 21.51
C ALA A 16 -5.32 1.48 20.30
N ARG A 17 -4.33 0.65 19.95
CA ARG A 17 -4.39 -0.35 18.89
C ARG A 17 -5.24 -1.58 19.26
N VAL A 18 -5.39 -1.91 20.54
CA VAL A 18 -6.20 -3.07 20.96
C VAL A 18 -7.70 -2.77 20.87
N ALA A 19 -8.11 -1.51 21.07
CA ALA A 19 -9.51 -1.11 21.03
C ALA A 19 -10.11 -1.13 19.61
N LEU A 20 -9.30 -0.87 18.58
CA LEU A 20 -9.79 -0.84 17.18
C LEU A 20 -10.05 -2.25 16.61
N ALA A 21 -9.35 -3.28 17.12
CA ALA A 21 -9.50 -4.65 16.65
C ALA A 21 -10.84 -5.29 17.08
N LEU A 22 -11.43 -4.85 18.20
CA LEU A 22 -12.68 -5.42 18.70
C LEU A 22 -13.93 -4.92 17.95
N ILE A 23 -13.86 -3.75 17.32
CA ILE A 23 -15.00 -3.15 16.60
C ILE A 23 -15.19 -3.79 15.22
N CYS A 24 -14.11 -4.24 14.56
CA CYS A 24 -14.21 -4.91 13.26
C CYS A 24 -14.81 -6.32 13.32
N ALA A 25 -14.77 -7.00 14.47
CA ALA A 25 -15.25 -8.38 14.60
C ALA A 25 -16.78 -8.50 14.66
N GLN A 26 -17.53 -7.42 14.93
CA GLN A 26 -18.98 -7.48 15.12
C GLN A 26 -19.82 -7.12 13.88
N LEU A 27 -19.21 -6.68 12.79
CA LEU A 27 -19.94 -6.24 11.58
C LEU A 27 -19.96 -7.28 10.43
N LEU A 28 -19.35 -8.46 10.58
CA LEU A 28 -19.37 -9.53 9.57
C LEU A 28 -20.51 -10.57 9.72
N GLY A 29 -21.53 -10.26 10.52
CA GLY A 29 -22.57 -11.21 10.91
C GLY A 29 -23.97 -10.92 10.34
N ALA A 30 -24.14 -10.59 9.06
CA ALA A 30 -25.46 -10.68 8.42
C ALA A 30 -25.41 -10.70 6.89
N ALA A 31 -26.15 -11.65 6.32
CA ALA A 31 -26.63 -11.73 4.94
C ALA A 31 -25.67 -12.26 3.86
N CYS A 32 -25.77 -13.57 3.59
CA CYS A 32 -25.73 -14.13 2.24
C CYS A 32 -26.63 -15.38 2.20
N THR A 33 -27.93 -15.17 1.97
CA THR A 33 -28.85 -16.24 1.58
C THR A 33 -28.57 -16.66 0.16
N ALA A 34 -28.45 -17.97 -0.02
CA ALA A 34 -28.12 -18.65 -1.27
C ALA A 34 -29.12 -18.39 -2.40
N THR A 35 -28.60 -17.98 -3.56
CA THR A 35 -29.31 -18.09 -4.85
C THR A 35 -28.49 -18.96 -5.78
N LYS A 36 -29.05 -20.14 -6.09
CA LYS A 36 -28.54 -21.16 -7.02
C LYS A 36 -28.76 -20.68 -8.47
N PRO A 37 -27.72 -20.55 -9.31
CA PRO A 37 -27.91 -20.28 -10.73
C PRO A 37 -28.13 -21.58 -11.53
N PRO A 38 -28.87 -21.52 -12.66
CA PRO A 38 -29.18 -22.67 -13.50
C PRO A 38 -27.99 -23.09 -14.37
N GLU A 39 -27.81 -24.41 -14.48
CA GLU A 39 -26.90 -25.06 -15.41
C GLU A 39 -27.35 -24.83 -16.86
N THR A 40 -26.50 -24.16 -17.64
CA THR A 40 -26.47 -24.33 -19.10
C THR A 40 -25.07 -24.73 -19.50
N ALA A 41 -24.93 -26.00 -19.87
CA ALA A 41 -23.75 -26.57 -20.50
C ALA A 41 -23.56 -25.97 -21.90
N SER A 42 -22.34 -25.57 -22.23
CA SER A 42 -21.79 -25.72 -23.58
C SER A 42 -20.27 -25.52 -23.53
N GLY A 43 -19.54 -26.61 -23.75
CA GLY A 43 -18.10 -26.63 -23.75
C GLY A 43 -17.49 -25.99 -25.00
N THR A 44 -16.36 -25.33 -24.80
CA THR A 44 -15.18 -25.51 -25.65
C THR A 44 -13.97 -25.63 -24.72
N ALA A 45 -13.28 -26.76 -24.81
CA ALA A 45 -12.10 -27.07 -24.03
C ALA A 45 -10.94 -26.15 -24.45
N THR A 46 -10.81 -24.99 -23.80
CA THR A 46 -9.57 -24.22 -23.80
C THR A 46 -8.56 -24.94 -22.91
N LYS A 47 -7.68 -25.70 -23.55
CA LYS A 47 -6.37 -26.17 -23.10
C LYS A 47 -5.95 -25.55 -21.76
N ASP A 48 -6.00 -26.36 -20.71
CA ASP A 48 -5.58 -26.07 -19.35
C ASP A 48 -4.18 -25.44 -19.34
N HIS A 49 -4.13 -24.12 -19.43
CA HIS A 49 -3.04 -23.38 -18.85
C HIS A 49 -3.25 -23.65 -17.37
N ALA A 50 -2.47 -24.57 -16.81
CA ALA A 50 -2.17 -24.60 -15.40
C ALA A 50 -1.62 -23.20 -15.04
N ARG A 51 -2.53 -22.24 -14.88
CA ARG A 51 -2.30 -20.92 -14.31
C ARG A 51 -1.73 -21.27 -12.95
N SER A 52 -0.40 -21.22 -12.86
CA SER A 52 0.30 -21.28 -11.60
C SER A 52 -0.48 -20.36 -10.67
N ALA A 53 -1.15 -20.95 -9.68
CA ALA A 53 -2.05 -20.20 -8.83
C ALA A 53 -1.23 -19.05 -8.26
N GLU A 54 -1.67 -17.83 -8.59
CA GLU A 54 -0.94 -16.61 -8.26
C GLU A 54 -0.55 -16.67 -6.78
N PRO A 55 0.71 -16.38 -6.43
CA PRO A 55 1.25 -16.69 -5.10
C PRO A 55 0.44 -16.04 -3.98
N TRP A 56 -0.15 -14.86 -4.21
CA TRP A 56 -0.99 -14.14 -3.24
C TRP A 56 -2.40 -14.72 -3.05
N LEU A 57 -2.84 -15.65 -3.90
CA LEU A 57 -4.11 -16.36 -3.75
C LEU A 57 -3.98 -17.70 -3.02
N ARG A 58 -2.75 -18.13 -2.73
CA ARG A 58 -2.51 -19.42 -2.07
C ARG A 58 -3.03 -19.39 -0.63
N GLY A 59 -3.86 -20.37 -0.29
CA GLY A 59 -4.42 -20.52 1.05
C GLY A 59 -5.67 -19.69 1.35
N LEU A 60 -6.24 -18.97 0.35
CA LEU A 60 -7.54 -18.33 0.53
C LEU A 60 -8.64 -19.39 0.53
N ALA A 61 -9.50 -19.34 1.56
CA ALA A 61 -10.65 -20.24 1.68
C ALA A 61 -11.72 -19.97 0.61
N ALA A 62 -11.83 -18.72 0.14
CA ALA A 62 -12.73 -18.30 -0.92
C ALA A 62 -11.94 -17.69 -2.08
N LYS A 63 -12.37 -17.97 -3.31
CA LYS A 63 -11.82 -17.33 -4.50
C LYS A 63 -12.32 -15.87 -4.56
N PRO A 64 -11.47 -14.91 -4.97
CA PRO A 64 -11.91 -13.54 -5.18
C PRO A 64 -13.04 -13.53 -6.21
N GLN A 65 -14.11 -12.82 -5.91
CA GLN A 65 -15.29 -12.70 -6.77
C GLN A 65 -15.10 -11.64 -7.85
N SER A 66 -14.16 -10.70 -7.64
CA SER A 66 -13.87 -9.59 -8.54
C SER A 66 -12.37 -9.38 -8.75
N GLU A 67 -12.02 -8.70 -9.84
CA GLU A 67 -10.63 -8.27 -10.10
C GLU A 67 -10.13 -7.29 -9.04
N ALA A 68 -11.02 -6.42 -8.53
CA ALA A 68 -10.70 -5.49 -7.46
C ALA A 68 -10.31 -6.22 -6.17
N GLU A 69 -11.07 -7.24 -5.76
CA GLU A 69 -10.71 -8.08 -4.62
C GLU A 69 -9.36 -8.77 -4.81
N ASN A 70 -9.10 -9.28 -6.01
CA ASN A 70 -7.83 -9.91 -6.33
C ASN A 70 -6.64 -8.92 -6.15
N LEU A 71 -6.81 -7.66 -6.58
CA LEU A 71 -5.81 -6.61 -6.38
C LEU A 71 -5.65 -6.23 -4.89
N LEU A 72 -6.72 -6.27 -4.09
CA LEU A 72 -6.62 -6.04 -2.64
C LEU A 72 -5.86 -7.16 -1.93
N PHE A 73 -6.10 -8.43 -2.30
CA PHE A 73 -5.31 -9.56 -1.78
C PHE A 73 -3.86 -9.46 -2.21
N TYR A 74 -3.61 -9.09 -3.47
CA TYR A 74 -2.26 -8.82 -3.98
C TYR A 74 -1.55 -7.76 -3.14
N PHE A 75 -2.18 -6.62 -2.90
CA PHE A 75 -1.59 -5.53 -2.12
C PHE A 75 -1.25 -5.96 -0.70
N GLY A 76 -2.17 -6.62 -0.01
CA GLY A 76 -1.93 -7.13 1.34
C GLY A 76 -0.82 -8.19 1.39
N TRP A 77 -0.61 -8.97 0.33
CA TRP A 77 0.54 -9.86 0.20
C TRP A 77 1.83 -9.10 -0.08
N ALA A 78 1.82 -8.16 -1.03
CA ALA A 78 2.99 -7.36 -1.42
C ALA A 78 3.56 -6.57 -0.24
N GLN A 79 2.70 -6.02 0.64
CA GLN A 79 3.13 -5.33 1.87
C GLN A 79 3.88 -6.23 2.87
N ARG A 80 3.71 -7.56 2.78
CA ARG A 80 4.36 -8.52 3.68
C ARG A 80 5.67 -9.06 3.11
N LEU A 81 6.02 -8.72 1.88
CA LEU A 81 7.27 -9.17 1.27
C LEU A 81 8.46 -8.48 1.92
N PRO A 82 9.58 -9.19 2.12
CA PRO A 82 10.83 -8.55 2.50
C PRO A 82 11.30 -7.62 1.38
N ALA A 83 12.05 -6.57 1.72
CA ALA A 83 12.43 -5.50 0.78
C ALA A 83 13.06 -6.02 -0.54
N ALA A 84 13.92 -7.04 -0.46
CA ALA A 84 14.55 -7.64 -1.64
C ALA A 84 13.55 -8.36 -2.57
N GLU A 85 12.54 -9.01 -2.01
CA GLU A 85 11.47 -9.67 -2.78
C GLU A 85 10.46 -8.64 -3.30
N GLY A 86 10.14 -7.62 -2.49
CA GLY A 86 9.29 -6.50 -2.89
C GLY A 86 9.84 -5.78 -4.12
N ALA A 87 11.16 -5.52 -4.18
CA ALA A 87 11.80 -4.91 -5.35
C ALA A 87 11.67 -5.80 -6.60
N ARG A 88 11.87 -7.12 -6.46
CA ARG A 88 11.70 -8.08 -7.57
C ARG A 88 10.26 -8.13 -8.07
N GLU A 89 9.30 -8.12 -7.15
CA GLU A 89 7.88 -8.11 -7.48
C GLU A 89 7.46 -6.81 -8.15
N LEU A 90 7.97 -5.66 -7.70
CA LEU A 90 7.76 -4.36 -8.35
C LEU A 90 8.26 -4.39 -9.80
N ASP A 91 9.47 -4.88 -10.05
CA ASP A 91 10.03 -5.01 -11.40
C ASP A 91 9.24 -6.01 -12.27
N ALA A 92 8.77 -7.11 -11.68
CA ALA A 92 7.93 -8.09 -12.37
C ALA A 92 6.57 -7.50 -12.77
N ALA A 93 5.93 -6.77 -11.85
CA ALA A 93 4.67 -6.07 -12.11
C ALA A 93 4.85 -4.98 -13.18
N ARG A 94 5.96 -4.22 -13.11
CA ARG A 94 6.31 -3.21 -14.13
C ARG A 94 6.46 -3.82 -15.51
N THR A 95 7.24 -4.89 -15.61
CA THR A 95 7.50 -5.59 -16.87
C THR A 95 6.20 -6.16 -17.45
N THR A 96 5.34 -6.69 -16.60
CA THR A 96 4.04 -7.24 -17.01
C THR A 96 3.08 -6.15 -17.47
N CYS A 97 3.02 -5.01 -16.79
CA CYS A 97 2.27 -3.83 -17.21
C CYS A 97 2.72 -3.31 -18.58
N ILE A 98 4.03 -3.19 -18.80
CA ILE A 98 4.59 -2.74 -20.08
C ILE A 98 4.28 -3.74 -21.20
N ARG A 99 4.42 -5.04 -20.94
CA ARG A 99 4.19 -6.11 -21.92
C ARG A 99 2.70 -6.29 -22.23
N GLN A 100 1.85 -6.18 -21.22
CA GLN A 100 0.41 -6.44 -21.28
C GLN A 100 -0.31 -5.29 -20.57
N ARG A 101 -0.63 -4.26 -21.36
CA ARG A 101 -1.18 -2.99 -20.87
C ARG A 101 -2.69 -3.09 -20.57
N SER A 102 -3.07 -4.00 -19.67
CA SER A 102 -4.43 -4.12 -19.15
C SER A 102 -4.62 -3.28 -17.89
N ASP A 103 -5.86 -2.86 -17.61
CA ASP A 103 -6.22 -2.12 -16.40
C ASP A 103 -5.73 -2.82 -15.12
N PHE A 104 -5.94 -4.15 -15.05
CA PHE A 104 -5.49 -4.98 -13.94
C PHE A 104 -3.98 -4.93 -13.74
N ASN A 105 -3.18 -5.09 -14.80
CA ASN A 105 -1.71 -5.11 -14.68
C ASN A 105 -1.15 -3.73 -14.34
N CYS A 106 -1.76 -2.66 -14.87
CA CYS A 106 -1.37 -1.29 -14.55
C CYS A 106 -1.63 -0.98 -13.06
N LEU A 107 -2.78 -1.40 -12.54
CA LEU A 107 -3.11 -1.22 -11.12
C LEU A 107 -2.29 -2.12 -10.20
N ARG A 108 -1.98 -3.35 -10.62
CA ARG A 108 -1.06 -4.23 -9.88
C ARG A 108 0.30 -3.55 -9.69
N TYR A 109 0.85 -2.96 -10.76
CA TYR A 109 2.08 -2.21 -10.65
C TYR A 109 1.95 -1.00 -9.72
N ALA A 110 0.87 -0.22 -9.83
CA ALA A 110 0.60 0.92 -8.95
C ALA A 110 0.61 0.51 -7.47
N LEU A 111 -0.06 -0.60 -7.15
CA LEU A 111 -0.11 -1.15 -5.80
C LEU A 111 1.24 -1.69 -5.32
N ALA A 112 2.03 -2.29 -6.22
CA ALA A 112 3.39 -2.74 -5.89
C ALA A 112 4.31 -1.55 -5.55
N LEU A 113 4.16 -0.44 -6.26
CA LEU A 113 4.93 0.79 -6.01
C LEU A 113 4.61 1.35 -4.62
N ASP A 114 3.32 1.43 -4.28
CA ASP A 114 2.87 1.88 -2.95
C ASP A 114 3.29 0.91 -1.83
N ALA A 115 3.15 -0.40 -2.05
CA ALA A 115 3.51 -1.43 -1.07
C ALA A 115 5.01 -1.46 -0.74
N THR A 116 5.87 -1.09 -1.69
CA THR A 116 7.33 -1.05 -1.49
C THR A 116 7.81 0.28 -0.93
N HIS A 117 6.92 1.26 -0.76
CA HIS A 117 7.27 2.65 -0.43
C HIS A 117 8.39 3.19 -1.35
N ALA A 118 8.39 2.74 -2.60
CA ALA A 118 9.33 3.21 -3.59
C ALA A 118 9.04 4.70 -3.88
N PRO A 119 10.06 5.48 -4.28
CA PRO A 119 9.84 6.85 -4.70
C PRO A 119 8.79 6.90 -5.83
N ALA A 120 7.96 7.94 -5.80
CA ALA A 120 6.87 8.10 -6.76
C ALA A 120 7.39 8.02 -8.21
N ASP A 121 6.82 7.11 -9.01
CA ASP A 121 7.11 7.04 -10.44
C ASP A 121 6.24 8.09 -11.14
N PRO A 122 6.82 9.13 -11.77
CA PRO A 122 6.03 10.15 -12.47
C PRO A 122 5.17 9.57 -13.58
N ARG A 123 5.52 8.39 -14.12
CA ARG A 123 4.78 7.70 -15.18
C ARG A 123 3.53 6.99 -14.68
N LEU A 124 3.36 6.86 -13.36
CA LEU A 124 2.19 6.21 -12.78
C LEU A 124 0.88 6.86 -13.24
N ALA A 125 0.85 8.19 -13.30
CA ALA A 125 -0.30 8.95 -13.79
C ALA A 125 -0.64 8.58 -15.25
N ASP A 126 0.36 8.43 -16.11
CA ASP A 126 0.18 8.05 -17.51
C ASP A 126 -0.36 6.62 -17.66
N TRP A 127 -0.08 5.75 -16.69
CA TRP A 127 -0.54 4.36 -16.71
C TRP A 127 -1.94 4.20 -16.14
N LEU A 128 -2.35 5.07 -15.21
CA LEU A 128 -3.72 5.09 -14.67
C LEU A 128 -4.69 5.90 -15.55
N ALA A 129 -4.20 6.83 -16.37
CA ALA A 129 -5.03 7.68 -17.22
C ALA A 129 -6.01 6.90 -18.14
N PRO A 130 -5.65 5.77 -18.77
CA PRO A 130 -6.60 4.97 -19.55
C PRO A 130 -7.77 4.43 -18.72
N ILE A 131 -7.51 3.95 -17.51
CA ILE A 131 -8.51 3.40 -16.58
C ILE A 131 -9.46 4.51 -16.12
N GLN A 132 -8.91 5.68 -15.80
CA GLN A 132 -9.68 6.85 -15.39
C GLN A 132 -10.58 7.41 -16.49
N LYS A 133 -10.22 7.22 -17.77
CA LYS A 133 -11.08 7.58 -18.89
C LYS A 133 -12.25 6.61 -19.05
N ASN A 134 -12.09 5.35 -18.64
CA ASN A 134 -13.11 4.33 -18.71
C ASN A 134 -13.90 4.20 -17.39
N ARG A 135 -14.91 5.06 -17.20
CA ARG A 135 -15.77 5.05 -16.01
C ARG A 135 -16.57 3.76 -15.81
N ASN A 136 -16.71 2.95 -16.85
CA ASN A 136 -17.41 1.66 -16.79
C ASN A 136 -16.48 0.52 -16.32
N SER A 137 -15.18 0.77 -16.17
CA SER A 137 -14.25 -0.22 -15.66
C SER A 137 -14.57 -0.53 -14.19
N PRO A 138 -14.67 -1.81 -13.78
CA PRO A 138 -14.88 -2.16 -12.37
C PRO A 138 -13.72 -1.69 -11.47
N LEU A 139 -12.57 -1.39 -12.08
CA LEU A 139 -11.37 -0.91 -11.41
C LEU A 139 -11.26 0.61 -11.34
N TYR A 140 -12.23 1.35 -11.91
CA TYR A 140 -12.24 2.81 -11.97
C TYR A 140 -12.12 3.44 -10.56
N ALA A 141 -12.93 2.98 -9.61
CA ALA A 141 -12.93 3.52 -8.26
C ALA A 141 -11.58 3.32 -7.55
N LEU A 142 -10.96 2.16 -7.73
CA LEU A 142 -9.64 1.85 -7.17
C LEU A 142 -8.55 2.72 -7.81
N ALA A 143 -8.60 2.91 -9.13
CA ALA A 143 -7.66 3.78 -9.83
C ALA A 143 -7.76 5.24 -9.36
N GLN A 144 -8.98 5.74 -9.12
CA GLN A 144 -9.19 7.09 -8.59
C GLN A 144 -8.64 7.24 -7.17
N LEU A 145 -8.87 6.25 -6.30
CA LEU A 145 -8.34 6.25 -4.95
C LEU A 145 -6.81 6.28 -4.95
N LEU A 146 -6.16 5.41 -5.72
CA LEU A 146 -4.69 5.38 -5.83
C LEU A 146 -4.10 6.67 -6.38
N SER A 147 -4.80 7.31 -7.32
CA SER A 147 -4.34 8.58 -7.89
C SER A 147 -4.45 9.72 -6.86
N SER A 148 -5.52 9.74 -6.07
CA SER A 148 -5.66 10.72 -4.98
C SER A 148 -4.60 10.50 -3.88
N HIS A 149 -4.26 9.24 -3.61
CA HIS A 149 -3.21 8.86 -2.66
C HIS A 149 -1.82 9.28 -3.15
N ASP A 150 -1.47 9.02 -4.41
CA ASP A 150 -0.19 9.45 -5.00
C ASP A 150 -0.02 10.98 -4.95
N VAL A 151 -1.08 11.74 -5.24
CA VAL A 151 -1.06 13.20 -5.13
C VAL A 151 -0.79 13.66 -3.69
N GLU A 152 -1.41 13.01 -2.70
CA GLU A 152 -1.21 13.34 -1.29
C GLU A 152 0.21 12.98 -0.83
N MET A 153 0.75 11.84 -1.25
CA MET A 153 2.13 11.44 -0.95
C MET A 153 3.14 12.47 -1.50
N ARG A 154 2.99 12.89 -2.75
CA ARG A 154 3.84 13.95 -3.34
C ARG A 154 3.72 15.28 -2.58
N ARG A 155 2.51 15.63 -2.12
CA ARG A 155 2.30 16.83 -1.31
C ARG A 155 3.07 16.74 0.01
N GLN A 156 3.08 15.58 0.65
CA GLN A 156 3.82 15.33 1.88
C GLN A 156 5.34 15.39 1.65
N ASP A 157 5.84 14.82 0.57
CA ASP A 157 7.27 14.88 0.22
C ASP A 157 7.75 16.33 0.06
N ILE A 158 6.99 17.17 -0.65
CA ILE A 158 7.29 18.60 -0.80
C ILE A 158 7.31 19.31 0.56
N GLN A 159 6.39 18.95 1.47
CA GLN A 159 6.36 19.52 2.82
C GLN A 159 7.58 19.10 3.64
N ILE A 160 7.99 17.83 3.56
CA ILE A 160 9.17 17.29 4.24
C ILE A 160 10.43 18.01 3.74
N GLU A 161 10.61 18.14 2.43
CA GLU A 161 11.75 18.85 1.86
C GLU A 161 11.81 20.32 2.28
N ASN A 162 10.65 21.00 2.33
CA ASN A 162 10.58 22.39 2.77
C ASN A 162 10.95 22.53 4.26
N LEU A 163 10.47 21.62 5.11
CA LEU A 163 10.84 21.59 6.53
C LEU A 163 12.33 21.31 6.74
N GLN A 164 12.92 20.40 5.96
CA GLN A 164 14.36 20.12 5.98
C GLN A 164 15.17 21.38 5.61
N LYS A 165 14.80 22.08 4.54
CA LYS A 165 15.45 23.35 4.13
C LYS A 165 15.38 24.42 5.23
N LYS A 166 14.24 24.55 5.91
CA LYS A 166 14.08 25.49 7.04
C LYS A 166 14.98 25.11 8.21
N LEU A 167 15.07 23.83 8.53
CA LEU A 167 15.92 23.30 9.60
C LEU A 167 17.40 23.60 9.29
N ASP A 168 17.85 23.37 8.06
CA ASP A 168 19.23 23.64 7.66
C ASP A 168 19.56 25.15 7.67
N ALA A 169 18.61 26.00 7.26
CA ALA A 169 18.76 27.45 7.37
C ALA A 169 18.93 27.91 8.83
N LEU A 170 18.15 27.34 9.76
CA LEU A 170 18.25 27.66 11.19
C LEU A 170 19.60 27.19 11.77
N LYS A 171 20.07 25.99 11.42
CA LYS A 171 21.40 25.51 11.83
C LYS A 171 22.53 26.41 11.33
N ASN A 172 22.43 26.88 10.09
CA ASN A 172 23.42 27.80 9.53
C ASN A 172 23.42 29.15 10.26
N LEU A 173 22.24 29.67 10.63
CA LEU A 173 22.14 30.89 11.45
C LEU A 173 22.75 30.70 12.84
N GLU A 174 22.47 29.58 13.50
CA GLU A 174 23.04 29.25 14.82
C GLU A 174 24.58 29.19 14.76
N LYS A 175 25.13 28.54 13.74
CA LYS A 175 26.57 28.46 13.51
C LYS A 175 27.19 29.84 13.32
N ASN A 176 26.60 30.66 12.44
CA ASN A 176 27.10 32.02 12.16
C ASN A 176 27.05 32.93 13.40
N MET A 177 26.03 32.78 14.25
CA MET A 177 25.92 33.53 15.50
C MET A 177 26.96 33.09 16.54
N SER A 178 27.24 31.79 16.60
CA SER A 178 28.24 31.22 17.52
C SER A 178 29.68 31.62 17.12
N GLU A 179 29.99 31.61 15.82
CA GLU A 179 31.30 32.06 15.30
C GLU A 179 31.55 33.55 15.56
N LYS A 180 30.53 34.39 15.36
CA LYS A 180 30.63 35.83 15.65
C LYS A 180 30.82 36.12 17.14
N ALA A 181 30.22 35.32 18.03
CA ALA A 181 30.38 35.47 19.47
C ALA A 181 31.76 34.99 20.00
N GLY A 182 32.38 34.02 19.32
CA GLY A 182 33.66 33.41 19.75
C GLY A 182 34.94 34.06 19.19
N GLY A 183 34.88 34.78 18.07
CA GLY A 183 36.05 35.31 17.35
C GLY A 183 36.62 36.65 17.85
N GLY A 184 36.27 37.11 19.06
CA GLY A 184 36.63 38.42 19.59
C GLY A 184 37.66 38.44 20.73
N ARG A 185 38.58 37.46 20.80
CA ARG A 185 39.66 37.43 21.79
C ARG A 185 41.03 37.33 21.13
#